data_AF-A0AAJ1AZX6-F1
#
_entry.id   AF-A0AAJ1AZX6-F1
#
_cell.length_a   1.000
_cell.length_b   1.000
_cell.length_c   1.000
_cell.angle_alpha   90.00
_cell.angle_beta   90.00
_cell.angle_gamma   90.00
#
_symmetry.space_group_name_H-M   'P 1'
#
loop_
_entity.id
_entity.type
_entity.pdbx_description
1 polymer ?
#
loop_
_entity_poly.entity_id
_entity_poly.type
_entity_poly.pdbx_seq_one_letter_code
_entity_poly.pdbx_strand_id
1 'polypeptide(L)'
;MPGQHSNPTIAFRPTQWERAMIEERVKASGLYKKDFIARSCIYSNIVVVGTKQRVQYLVEELRETQIVMKEITEQILSGDFPMSGESYKELKEDYLAFVITMVDILNGAAYLFEKKPDSDNRHWKEQQEIRQYCEALGKEIGGKEKQGRKGM
;
A
#
# COMPACT_ATOMS: atom_id res chain seq x y z
N MET A 1 2.83 -32.35 -9.25
CA MET A 1 2.92 -31.32 -10.31
C MET A 1 3.67 -30.13 -9.72
N PRO A 2 4.84 -29.75 -10.24
CA PRO A 2 5.56 -28.58 -9.74
C PRO A 2 4.89 -27.31 -10.28
N GLY A 3 4.53 -26.37 -9.40
CA GLY A 3 4.02 -25.05 -9.80
C GLY A 3 2.60 -24.71 -9.39
N GLN A 4 2.07 -25.29 -8.30
CA GLN A 4 0.84 -24.78 -7.71
C GLN A 4 1.14 -23.43 -7.05
N HIS A 5 0.87 -22.34 -7.77
CA HIS A 5 0.97 -21.00 -7.21
C HIS A 5 -0.12 -20.85 -6.13
N SER A 6 0.30 -20.62 -4.89
CA SER A 6 -0.58 -20.45 -3.72
C SER A 6 -1.51 -19.23 -3.83
N ASN A 7 -1.19 -18.28 -4.72
CA ASN A 7 -1.83 -16.96 -4.74
C ASN A 7 -2.69 -16.76 -6.00
N PRO A 8 -3.82 -16.05 -5.89
CA PRO A 8 -4.69 -15.76 -7.03
C PRO A 8 -3.97 -14.96 -8.12
N THR A 9 -4.21 -15.32 -9.38
CA THR A 9 -3.62 -14.65 -10.54
C THR A 9 -4.45 -13.43 -10.94
N ILE A 10 -3.82 -12.26 -11.05
CA ILE A 10 -4.44 -11.03 -11.55
C ILE A 10 -4.22 -10.95 -13.06
N ALA A 11 -5.29 -10.80 -13.85
CA ALA A 11 -5.25 -10.72 -15.31
C ALA A 11 -5.74 -9.36 -15.81
N PHE A 12 -5.03 -8.77 -16.77
CA PHE A 12 -5.38 -7.50 -17.41
C PHE A 12 -5.58 -7.70 -18.92
N ARG A 13 -6.47 -6.90 -19.53
CA ARG A 13 -6.69 -6.88 -20.99
C ARG A 13 -6.38 -5.49 -21.57
N PRO A 14 -5.09 -5.11 -21.63
CA PRO A 14 -4.71 -3.83 -22.22
C PRO A 14 -4.97 -3.83 -23.74
N THR A 15 -5.30 -2.65 -24.26
CA THR A 15 -5.30 -2.36 -25.69
C THR A 15 -3.89 -2.52 -26.28
N GLN A 16 -3.79 -2.54 -27.61
CA GLN A 16 -2.50 -2.66 -28.29
C GLN A 16 -1.53 -1.53 -27.92
N TRP A 17 -2.04 -0.30 -27.83
CA TRP A 17 -1.25 0.86 -27.45
C TRP A 17 -0.75 0.78 -26.00
N GLU A 18 -1.65 0.45 -25.05
CA GLU A 18 -1.28 0.27 -23.64
C GLU A 18 -0.24 -0.83 -23.47
N ARG A 19 -0.38 -1.94 -24.22
CA ARG A 19 0.60 -3.02 -24.23
C ARG A 19 1.97 -2.51 -24.69
N ALA A 20 2.04 -1.82 -25.82
CA ALA A 20 3.31 -1.28 -26.33
C ALA A 20 3.97 -0.34 -25.31
N MET A 21 3.19 0.54 -24.67
CA MET A 21 3.68 1.44 -23.64
C MET A 21 4.20 0.69 -22.41
N ILE A 22 3.52 -0.37 -21.97
CA ILE A 22 3.99 -1.22 -20.86
C ILE A 22 5.34 -1.88 -21.23
N GLU A 23 5.48 -2.44 -22.43
CA GLU A 23 6.73 -3.10 -22.85
C GLU A 23 7.92 -2.12 -22.87
N GLU A 24 7.73 -0.92 -23.42
CA GLU A 24 8.80 0.09 -23.45
C GLU A 24 9.20 0.54 -22.04
N ARG A 25 8.23 0.70 -21.12
CA ARG A 25 8.52 1.04 -19.72
C ARG A 25 9.26 -0.08 -18.99
N VAL A 26 8.86 -1.34 -19.20
CA VAL A 26 9.55 -2.52 -18.65
C VAL A 26 10.99 -2.57 -19.15
N LYS A 27 11.19 -2.35 -20.45
CA LYS A 27 12.52 -2.35 -21.07
C LYS A 27 13.39 -1.24 -20.48
N ALA A 28 12.85 -0.04 -20.33
CA ALA A 28 13.56 1.10 -19.74
C ALA A 28 13.87 0.92 -18.24
N SER A 29 13.03 0.18 -17.50
CA SER A 29 13.21 -0.02 -16.06
C SER A 29 14.27 -1.06 -15.71
N GLY A 30 14.66 -1.93 -16.65
CA GLY A 30 15.59 -3.03 -16.40
C GLY A 30 15.05 -4.13 -15.45
N LEU A 31 13.74 -4.16 -15.23
CA LEU A 31 13.08 -5.14 -14.36
C LEU A 31 12.41 -6.23 -15.22
N TYR A 32 12.23 -7.42 -14.65
CA TYR A 32 11.33 -8.38 -15.26
C TYR A 32 9.91 -7.82 -15.30
N LYS A 33 9.18 -8.13 -16.37
CA LYS A 33 7.83 -7.62 -16.61
C LYS A 33 6.87 -7.81 -15.42
N LYS A 34 6.92 -8.98 -14.77
CA LYS A 34 6.11 -9.28 -13.57
C LYS A 34 6.42 -8.34 -12.40
N ASP A 35 7.71 -8.07 -12.18
CA ASP A 35 8.18 -7.25 -11.05
C ASP A 35 7.92 -5.77 -11.33
N PHE A 36 8.11 -5.35 -12.58
CA PHE A 36 7.73 -4.02 -13.03
C PHE A 36 6.24 -3.73 -12.84
N ILE A 37 5.37 -4.64 -13.30
CA ILE A 37 3.91 -4.47 -13.18
C ILE A 37 3.50 -4.46 -11.71
N ALA A 38 3.98 -5.41 -10.90
CA ALA A 38 3.66 -5.47 -9.49
C ALA A 38 4.11 -4.20 -8.74
N ARG A 39 5.36 -3.78 -8.94
CA ARG A 39 5.88 -2.54 -8.33
C ARG A 39 5.13 -1.31 -8.80
N SER A 40 4.80 -1.23 -10.09
CA SER A 40 4.03 -0.12 -10.64
C SER A 40 2.64 -0.04 -10.00
N CYS A 41 1.97 -1.18 -9.77
CA CYS A 41 0.67 -1.20 -9.12
C CYS A 41 0.70 -0.79 -7.64
N ILE A 42 1.76 -1.13 -6.91
CA ILE A 42 1.86 -0.87 -5.45
C ILE A 42 2.40 0.54 -5.17
N TYR A 43 3.41 0.96 -5.92
CA TYR A 43 4.22 2.14 -5.58
C TYR A 43 3.98 3.36 -6.47
N SER A 44 3.29 3.22 -7.60
CA SER A 44 2.95 4.40 -8.40
C SER A 44 1.91 5.26 -7.69
N ASN A 45 1.92 6.56 -7.98
CA ASN A 45 0.90 7.48 -7.49
C ASN A 45 -0.47 7.10 -8.05
N ILE A 46 -1.46 6.95 -7.16
CA ILE A 46 -2.86 6.82 -7.57
C ILE A 46 -3.35 8.18 -8.04
N VAL A 47 -3.82 8.25 -9.27
CA VAL A 47 -4.49 9.44 -9.82
C VAL A 47 -5.98 9.20 -9.76
N VAL A 48 -6.68 9.99 -8.93
CA VAL A 48 -8.14 9.96 -8.86
C VAL A 48 -8.68 10.91 -9.92
N VAL A 49 -9.54 10.41 -10.82
CA VAL A 49 -10.25 11.23 -11.82
C VAL A 49 -11.74 11.18 -11.51
N GLY A 50 -12.36 12.33 -11.24
CA GLY A 50 -13.79 12.39 -10.97
C GLY A 50 -14.29 13.73 -10.46
N THR A 51 -15.60 13.81 -10.20
CA THR A 51 -16.25 14.91 -9.49
C THR A 51 -16.19 14.68 -7.97
N LYS A 52 -16.32 15.75 -7.17
CA LYS A 52 -16.35 15.68 -5.69
C LYS A 52 -17.30 14.61 -5.14
N GLN A 53 -18.41 14.33 -5.84
CA GLN A 53 -19.40 13.31 -5.50
C GLN A 53 -18.83 11.89 -5.43
N ARG A 54 -17.87 11.54 -6.31
CA ARG A 54 -17.23 10.20 -6.28
C ARG A 54 -16.33 10.02 -5.06
N VAL A 55 -15.72 11.10 -4.57
CA VAL A 55 -14.95 11.08 -3.31
C VAL A 55 -15.89 11.00 -2.11
N GLN A 56 -17.07 11.62 -2.17
CA GLN A 56 -18.08 11.46 -1.11
C GLN A 56 -18.54 10.01 -0.95
N TYR A 57 -18.73 9.27 -2.05
CA TYR A 57 -19.01 7.83 -1.98
C TYR A 57 -17.90 7.07 -1.22
N LEU A 58 -16.63 7.36 -1.51
CA LEU A 58 -15.50 6.75 -0.78
C LEU A 58 -15.48 7.11 0.71
N VAL A 59 -15.92 8.32 1.08
CA VAL A 59 -16.05 8.73 2.48
C VAL A 59 -17.16 7.96 3.20
N GLU A 60 -18.27 7.66 2.53
CA GLU A 60 -19.34 6.84 3.12
C GLU A 60 -18.92 5.37 3.27
N GLU A 61 -18.24 4.77 2.29
CA GLU A 61 -17.62 3.44 2.41
C GLU A 61 -16.63 3.36 3.59
N LEU A 62 -15.84 4.42 3.80
CA LEU A 62 -14.94 4.52 4.96
C LEU A 62 -15.69 4.56 6.29
N ARG A 63 -16.88 5.16 6.35
CA ARG A 63 -17.71 5.13 7.56
C ARG A 63 -18.25 3.75 7.84
N GLU A 64 -18.69 3.01 6.82
CA GLU A 64 -19.12 1.63 6.98
C GLU A 64 -17.97 0.75 7.47
N THR A 65 -16.77 0.92 6.89
CA THR A 65 -15.58 0.21 7.34
C THR A 65 -15.19 0.55 8.79
N GLN A 66 -15.37 1.82 9.20
CA GLN A 66 -15.15 2.25 10.58
C GLN A 66 -16.11 1.55 11.56
N ILE A 67 -17.37 1.34 11.17
CA ILE A 67 -18.37 0.63 11.98
C ILE A 67 -17.93 -0.83 12.18
N VAL A 68 -17.58 -1.53 11.10
CA VAL A 68 -17.11 -2.92 11.16
C VAL A 68 -15.85 -3.05 12.03
N MET A 69 -14.92 -2.10 11.93
CA MET A 69 -13.72 -2.08 12.78
C MET A 69 -14.01 -1.91 14.27
N LYS A 70 -15.05 -1.15 14.63
CA LYS A 70 -15.48 -1.03 16.03
C LYS A 70 -16.04 -2.34 16.55
N GLU A 71 -16.88 -3.02 15.77
CA GLU A 71 -17.44 -4.32 16.14
C GLU A 71 -16.34 -5.38 16.33
N ILE A 72 -15.34 -5.42 15.43
CA ILE A 72 -14.17 -6.30 15.59
C ILE A 72 -13.40 -5.96 16.87
N THR A 73 -13.20 -4.66 17.15
CA THR A 73 -12.51 -4.23 18.38
C THR A 73 -13.26 -4.65 19.63
N GLU A 74 -14.58 -4.53 19.64
CA GLU A 74 -15.44 -4.95 20.75
C GLU A 74 -15.37 -6.46 20.98
N GLN A 75 -15.35 -7.27 19.91
CA GLN A 75 -15.17 -8.72 19.99
C GLN A 75 -13.78 -9.13 20.51
N ILE A 76 -12.73 -8.39 20.15
CA ILE A 76 -11.38 -8.59 20.70
C ILE A 76 -11.36 -8.28 22.20
N LEU A 77 -11.97 -7.16 22.61
CA LEU A 77 -12.02 -6.72 24.01
C LEU A 77 -12.88 -7.65 24.89
N SER A 78 -13.93 -8.25 24.33
CA SER A 78 -14.76 -9.23 25.03
C SER A 78 -14.06 -10.58 25.24
N GLY A 79 -12.90 -10.80 24.62
CA GLY A 79 -12.16 -12.05 24.70
C GLY A 79 -12.76 -13.19 23.88
N ASP A 80 -13.79 -12.90 23.08
CA ASP A 80 -14.57 -13.89 22.30
C ASP A 80 -14.21 -13.79 20.81
N PHE A 81 -12.93 -13.56 20.52
CA PHE A 81 -12.41 -13.44 19.16
C PHE A 81 -11.64 -14.71 18.77
N PRO A 82 -12.30 -15.68 18.11
CA PRO A 82 -11.69 -16.95 17.76
C PRO A 82 -10.82 -16.78 16.52
N MET A 83 -9.60 -16.25 16.69
CA MET A 83 -8.65 -16.13 15.58
C MET A 83 -7.35 -16.86 15.86
N SER A 84 -6.97 -17.70 14.91
CA SER A 84 -5.65 -18.32 14.87
C SER A 84 -4.57 -17.26 14.59
N GLY A 85 -3.32 -17.54 14.94
CA GLY A 85 -2.21 -16.64 14.66
C GLY A 85 -2.02 -16.34 13.16
N GLU A 86 -2.34 -17.30 12.28
CA GLU A 86 -2.30 -17.12 10.83
C GLU A 86 -3.43 -16.20 10.35
N SER A 87 -4.66 -16.44 10.80
CA SER A 87 -5.82 -15.62 10.45
C SER A 87 -5.67 -14.16 10.92
N TYR A 88 -5.04 -13.95 12.09
CA TYR A 88 -4.69 -12.60 12.55
C TYR A 88 -3.65 -11.91 11.68
N LYS A 89 -2.66 -12.66 11.18
CA LYS A 89 -1.65 -12.12 10.28
C LYS A 89 -2.27 -11.69 8.95
N GLU A 90 -3.13 -12.52 8.37
CA GLU A 90 -3.85 -12.20 7.12
C GLU A 90 -4.75 -10.97 7.30
N LEU A 91 -5.57 -10.93 8.36
CA LEU A 91 -6.41 -9.78 8.67
C LEU A 91 -5.58 -8.48 8.82
N LYS A 92 -4.42 -8.57 9.49
CA LYS A 92 -3.52 -7.43 9.65
C LYS A 92 -2.96 -6.96 8.31
N GLU A 93 -2.55 -7.87 7.44
CA GLU A 93 -2.02 -7.55 6.12
C GLU A 93 -3.09 -6.90 5.22
N ASP A 94 -4.29 -7.47 5.19
CA ASP A 94 -5.43 -6.95 4.43
C ASP A 94 -5.85 -5.56 4.92
N TYR A 95 -5.95 -5.39 6.24
CA TYR A 95 -6.33 -4.11 6.81
C TYR A 95 -5.27 -3.03 6.56
N LEU A 96 -3.99 -3.37 6.70
CA LEU A 96 -2.90 -2.44 6.39
C LEU A 96 -2.95 -2.02 4.91
N ALA A 97 -3.11 -2.98 3.99
CA ALA A 97 -3.25 -2.72 2.56
C ALA A 97 -4.45 -1.81 2.26
N PHE A 98 -5.59 -2.03 2.93
CA PHE A 98 -6.77 -1.18 2.80
C PHE A 98 -6.50 0.26 3.26
N VAL A 99 -5.98 0.46 4.47
CA VAL A 99 -5.74 1.81 5.04
C VAL A 99 -4.73 2.59 4.19
N ILE A 100 -3.66 1.93 3.76
CA ILE A 100 -2.66 2.47 2.82
C ILE A 100 -3.33 2.97 1.53
N THR A 101 -4.17 2.12 0.94
CA THR A 101 -4.85 2.43 -0.33
C THR A 101 -5.79 3.62 -0.17
N MET A 102 -6.51 3.69 0.95
CA MET A 102 -7.40 4.81 1.26
C MET A 102 -6.63 6.13 1.39
N VAL A 103 -5.51 6.12 2.10
CA VAL A 103 -4.64 7.29 2.25
C VAL A 103 -4.10 7.75 0.89
N ASP A 104 -3.67 6.84 0.02
CA ASP A 104 -3.22 7.18 -1.34
C ASP A 104 -4.33 7.76 -2.22
N ILE A 105 -5.54 7.19 -2.16
CA ILE A 105 -6.70 7.68 -2.91
C ILE A 105 -7.08 9.10 -2.44
N LEU A 106 -7.18 9.32 -1.13
CA LEU A 106 -7.51 10.63 -0.57
C LEU A 106 -6.44 11.67 -0.92
N ASN A 107 -5.16 11.28 -0.90
CA ASN A 107 -4.07 12.15 -1.30
C ASN A 107 -4.13 12.49 -2.80
N GLY A 108 -4.36 11.48 -3.65
CA GLY A 108 -4.54 11.65 -5.10
C GLY A 108 -5.76 12.51 -5.46
N ALA A 109 -6.79 12.54 -4.59
CA ALA A 109 -7.99 13.35 -4.73
C ALA A 109 -7.88 14.77 -4.15
N ALA A 110 -6.77 15.13 -3.50
CA ALA A 110 -6.63 16.41 -2.79
C ALA A 110 -6.95 17.63 -3.67
N TYR A 111 -6.58 17.57 -4.96
CA TYR A 111 -6.83 18.63 -5.94
C TYR A 111 -8.32 18.95 -6.11
N LEU A 112 -9.21 17.96 -5.92
CA LEU A 112 -10.66 18.15 -6.00
C LEU A 112 -11.18 19.08 -4.89
N PHE A 113 -10.42 19.25 -3.81
CA PHE A 113 -10.78 20.09 -2.66
C PHE A 113 -9.90 21.34 -2.55
N GLU A 114 -9.23 21.73 -3.64
CA GLU A 114 -8.32 22.89 -3.68
C GLU A 114 -7.16 22.76 -2.66
N LYS A 115 -6.85 21.53 -2.27
CA LYS A 115 -5.72 21.22 -1.38
C LYS A 115 -4.55 20.69 -2.22
N LYS A 116 -3.34 20.91 -1.72
CA LYS A 116 -2.16 20.22 -2.24
C LYS A 116 -2.10 18.80 -1.67
N PRO A 117 -1.69 17.81 -2.48
CA PRO A 117 -1.41 16.48 -1.94
C PRO A 117 -0.29 16.58 -0.90
N ASP A 118 -0.39 15.79 0.15
CA ASP A 118 0.67 15.62 1.13
C ASP A 118 1.88 14.94 0.45
N SER A 119 3.02 15.61 0.54
CA SER A 119 4.29 15.15 -0.06
C SER A 119 4.92 13.97 0.68
N ASP A 120 4.53 13.73 1.94
CA ASP A 120 5.15 12.74 2.84
C ASP A 120 4.60 11.31 2.65
N ASN A 121 3.52 11.15 1.87
CA ASN A 121 2.91 9.84 1.59
C ASN A 121 3.84 8.84 0.87
N ARG A 122 4.98 9.30 0.36
CA ARG A 122 6.01 8.48 -0.30
C ARG A 122 6.99 7.84 0.68
N HIS A 123 7.23 8.46 1.84
CA HIS A 123 8.31 8.05 2.72
C HIS A 123 8.05 6.70 3.40
N TRP A 124 6.81 6.38 3.75
CA TRP A 124 6.52 5.10 4.41
C TRP A 124 6.63 3.90 3.45
N LYS A 125 6.28 4.08 2.16
CA LYS A 125 6.46 3.05 1.10
C LYS A 125 7.94 2.79 0.81
N GLU A 126 8.72 3.86 0.66
CA GLU A 126 10.18 3.79 0.48
C GLU A 126 10.87 3.18 1.71
N GLN A 127 10.43 3.51 2.94
CA GLN A 127 10.96 2.90 4.15
C GLN A 127 10.67 1.41 4.28
N GLN A 128 9.55 0.94 3.72
CA GLN A 128 9.23 -0.49 3.71
C GLN A 128 10.09 -1.24 2.69
N GLU A 129 10.30 -0.70 1.49
CA GLU A 129 11.25 -1.26 0.52
C GLU A 129 12.70 -1.27 1.05
N ILE A 130 13.13 -0.17 1.68
CA ILE A 130 14.45 -0.09 2.33
C ILE A 130 14.57 -1.12 3.44
N ARG A 131 13.53 -1.29 4.28
CA ARG A 131 13.51 -2.35 5.32
C ARG A 131 13.61 -3.74 4.73
N GLN A 132 12.81 -4.06 3.71
CA GLN A 132 12.83 -5.37 3.06
C GLN A 132 14.17 -5.63 2.37
N TYR A 133 14.76 -4.61 1.75
CA TYR A 133 16.09 -4.70 1.14
C TYR A 133 17.20 -4.84 2.18
N CYS A 134 17.11 -4.13 3.31
CA CYS A 134 18.00 -4.25 4.45
C CYS A 134 17.92 -5.63 5.11
N GLU A 135 16.72 -6.18 5.29
CA GLU A 135 16.50 -7.55 5.79
C GLU A 135 17.08 -8.59 4.82
N ALA A 136 16.85 -8.46 3.52
CA ALA A 136 17.42 -9.35 2.50
C ALA A 136 18.96 -9.30 2.43
N LEU A 137 19.56 -8.18 2.85
CA LEU A 137 21.02 -8.00 2.92
C LEU A 137 21.60 -8.25 4.33
N GLY A 138 20.78 -8.54 5.34
CA GLY A 138 21.22 -8.72 6.73
C GLY A 138 21.83 -7.47 7.36
N LYS A 139 21.40 -6.26 6.97
CA LYS A 139 21.91 -4.98 7.52
C LYS A 139 20.89 -4.32 8.44
N GLU A 140 21.31 -3.91 9.64
CA GLU A 140 20.47 -3.05 10.50
C GLU A 140 20.43 -1.61 9.99
N ILE A 141 19.25 -0.99 10.05
CA ILE A 141 19.06 0.43 9.73
C ILE A 141 19.67 1.24 10.88
N GLY A 142 20.88 1.75 10.67
CA GLY A 142 21.60 2.55 11.66
C GLY A 142 20.80 3.81 12.04
N GLY A 143 20.22 3.80 13.23
CA GLY A 143 19.68 5.00 13.87
C GLY A 143 20.83 5.97 14.16
N LYS A 144 20.86 7.12 13.49
CA LYS A 144 21.61 8.27 14.02
C LYS A 144 20.80 8.86 15.17
N GLU A 145 20.88 8.21 16.33
CA GLU A 145 20.61 8.89 17.60
C GLU A 145 21.69 9.94 17.83
N LYS A 146 21.22 11.16 18.11
CA LYS A 146 22.04 12.28 18.54
C LYS A 146 22.82 11.89 19.79
N GLN A 147 24.14 11.77 19.69
CA GLN A 147 24.97 11.70 20.89
C GLN A 147 26.34 12.38 20.71
N GLY A 148 26.59 13.36 21.58
CA GLY A 148 27.86 14.07 21.79
C GLY A 148 27.95 15.40 21.04
N ARG A 149 28.08 16.58 21.67
CA ARG A 149 28.79 16.84 22.92
C ARG A 149 28.33 18.17 23.55
N LYS A 150 27.84 18.07 24.78
CA LYS A 150 27.83 19.12 25.82
C LYS A 150 29.22 19.07 26.50
N GLY A 151 29.82 20.23 26.79
CA GLY A 151 31.00 20.41 27.65
C GLY A 151 32.32 20.03 26.96
N MET A 152 33.34 20.88 26.90
CA MET A 152 33.88 21.79 27.91
C MET A 152 34.46 23.05 27.26
#